data_AF-A0A317ZFB8-F1
#
_entry.id   AF-A0A317ZFB8-F1
#
_cell.length_a   1.000
_cell.length_b   1.000
_cell.length_c   1.000
_cell.angle_alpha   90.00
_cell.angle_beta   90.00
_cell.angle_gamma   90.00
#
_symmetry.space_group_name_H-M   'P 1'
#
loop_
_entity.id
_entity.type
_entity.pdbx_description
1 polymer ?
#
loop_
_entity_poly.entity_id
_entity_poly.type
_entity_poly.pdbx_seq_one_letter_code
_entity_poly.pdbx_strand_id
1 'polypeptide(L)'
;MPTEVNKEVRAHLLKQITQHVVRDRFVLMAALLIWLCLEVAMIAIHFIKGASFYKMTGDVTAIFQAPPWIGFYSQAGLLLWSAAASFCLLAYKSLRSRSNHATSSRFLLGTGCFTLLLLIDDTYLLHETVLPHYGIPQILVQSAYLAGSFIYLCCFRKALLASNYVLLLAAGTGLGLSILSDTAHLWLLDRHLFEDSLKLFGIAFWAAYCFSISKSALTGPLSKD
;
A
#
# COMPACT_ATOMS: atom_id res chain seq x y z
N MET A 1 36.34 -39.12 -12.63
CA MET A 1 34.96 -39.40 -12.18
C MET A 1 34.30 -38.24 -11.43
N PRO A 2 34.93 -37.53 -10.48
CA PRO A 2 34.29 -36.40 -9.77
C PRO A 2 33.93 -35.20 -10.67
N THR A 3 34.66 -35.02 -11.77
CA THR A 3 34.55 -33.89 -12.70
C THR A 3 33.33 -33.97 -13.62
N GLU A 4 32.89 -35.17 -14.00
CA GLU A 4 31.74 -35.36 -14.90
C GLU A 4 30.41 -35.21 -14.14
N VAL A 5 30.32 -35.75 -12.92
CA VAL A 5 29.16 -35.52 -12.03
C VAL A 5 28.99 -34.03 -11.74
N ASN A 6 30.09 -33.30 -11.57
CA ASN A 6 30.05 -31.85 -11.33
C ASN A 6 29.62 -31.04 -12.57
N LYS A 7 29.92 -31.54 -13.78
CA LYS A 7 29.44 -30.94 -15.04
C LYS A 7 27.94 -31.16 -15.24
N GLU A 8 27.44 -32.36 -14.98
CA GLU A 8 26.01 -32.68 -15.12
C GLU A 8 25.15 -31.90 -14.11
N VAL A 9 25.59 -31.83 -12.85
CA VAL A 9 24.93 -31.02 -11.81
C VAL A 9 24.92 -29.55 -12.21
N ARG A 10 26.05 -29.00 -12.69
CA ARG A 10 26.13 -27.62 -13.17
C ARG A 10 25.20 -27.37 -14.36
N ALA A 11 25.14 -28.28 -15.33
CA ALA A 11 24.25 -28.15 -16.49
C ALA A 11 22.78 -28.18 -16.08
N HIS A 12 22.40 -29.04 -15.13
CA HIS A 12 21.06 -29.09 -14.58
C HIS A 12 20.67 -27.80 -13.86
N LEU A 13 21.54 -27.27 -12.99
CA LEU A 13 21.32 -26.01 -12.29
C LEU A 13 21.19 -24.83 -13.25
N LEU A 14 22.06 -24.74 -14.26
CA LEU A 14 21.97 -23.68 -15.27
C LEU A 14 20.64 -23.73 -16.03
N LYS A 15 20.19 -24.93 -16.41
CA LYS A 15 18.89 -25.11 -17.07
C LYS A 15 17.73 -24.68 -16.18
N GLN A 16 17.75 -25.04 -14.89
CA GLN A 16 16.73 -24.60 -13.93
C GLN A 16 16.72 -23.07 -13.78
N ILE A 17 17.89 -22.44 -13.62
CA ILE A 17 18.01 -20.98 -13.51
C ILE A 17 17.44 -20.31 -14.76
N THR A 18 17.84 -20.76 -15.96
CA THR A 18 17.32 -20.20 -17.21
C THR A 18 15.80 -20.35 -17.31
N GLN A 19 15.25 -21.49 -16.91
CA GLN A 19 13.79 -21.71 -16.90
C GLN A 19 13.07 -20.75 -15.94
N HIS A 20 13.60 -20.54 -14.73
CA HIS A 20 13.03 -19.59 -13.76
C HIS A 20 13.11 -18.15 -14.27
N VAL A 21 14.26 -17.74 -14.82
CA VAL A 21 14.44 -16.39 -15.38
C VAL A 21 13.48 -16.15 -16.54
N VAL A 22 13.34 -17.09 -17.47
CA VAL A 22 12.42 -16.95 -18.61
C VAL A 22 10.96 -16.90 -18.16
N ARG A 23 10.57 -17.75 -17.20
CA ARG A 23 9.21 -17.80 -16.64
C ARG A 23 8.84 -16.47 -15.96
N ASP A 24 9.74 -15.96 -15.14
CA ASP A 24 9.46 -14.82 -14.26
C ASP A 24 10.03 -13.49 -14.79
N ARG A 25 10.51 -13.47 -16.05
CA ARG A 25 11.22 -12.32 -16.66
C ARG A 25 10.51 -10.98 -16.50
N PHE A 26 9.18 -10.96 -16.62
CA PHE A 26 8.41 -9.71 -16.49
C PHE A 26 8.35 -9.22 -15.04
N VAL A 27 8.29 -10.14 -14.07
CA VAL A 27 8.35 -9.81 -12.64
C VAL A 27 9.74 -9.31 -12.29
N LEU A 28 10.79 -9.98 -12.78
CA LEU A 28 12.17 -9.57 -12.60
C LEU A 28 12.42 -8.19 -13.21
N MET A 29 11.96 -7.95 -14.44
CA MET A 29 12.10 -6.66 -15.12
C MET A 29 11.35 -5.54 -14.39
N ALA A 30 10.14 -5.81 -13.89
CA ALA A 30 9.39 -4.85 -13.07
C ALA A 30 10.12 -4.53 -11.76
N ALA A 31 10.64 -5.54 -11.05
CA ALA A 31 11.40 -5.35 -9.82
C ALA A 31 12.69 -4.54 -10.05
N LEU A 32 13.43 -4.86 -11.12
CA LEU A 32 14.62 -4.12 -11.53
C LEU A 32 14.29 -2.68 -11.90
N LEU A 33 13.18 -2.45 -12.62
CA LEU A 33 12.74 -1.11 -12.98
C LEU A 33 12.38 -0.29 -11.74
N ILE A 34 11.63 -0.86 -10.79
CA ILE A 34 11.30 -0.19 -9.53
C ILE A 34 12.57 0.18 -8.78
N TRP A 35 13.50 -0.76 -8.61
CA TRP A 35 14.78 -0.49 -7.96
C TRP A 35 15.56 0.63 -8.69
N LEU A 36 15.69 0.55 -10.01
CA LEU A 36 16.38 1.56 -10.80
C LEU A 36 15.72 2.95 -10.68
N CYS A 37 14.39 3.02 -10.70
CA CYS A 37 13.66 4.27 -10.52
C CYS A 37 13.95 4.89 -9.15
N LEU A 38 14.02 4.09 -8.08
CA LEU A 38 14.37 4.57 -6.75
C LEU A 38 15.81 5.10 -6.72
N GLU A 39 16.78 4.37 -7.27
CA GLU A 39 18.18 4.82 -7.35
C GLU A 39 18.32 6.12 -8.14
N VAL A 40 17.68 6.21 -9.32
CA VAL A 40 17.69 7.42 -10.15
C VAL A 40 17.04 8.59 -9.42
N ALA A 41 15.90 8.38 -8.75
CA ALA A 41 15.25 9.41 -7.94
C ALA A 41 16.18 9.88 -6.81
N MET A 42 16.89 8.96 -6.15
CA MET A 42 17.82 9.31 -5.09
C MET A 42 19.01 10.14 -5.58
N ILE A 43 19.62 9.70 -6.68
CA ILE A 43 20.71 10.44 -7.34
C ILE A 43 20.23 11.83 -7.78
N ALA A 44 19.02 11.93 -8.37
CA ALA A 44 18.45 13.19 -8.77
C ALA A 44 18.23 14.13 -7.58
N ILE A 45 17.68 13.65 -6.47
CA ILE A 45 17.50 14.46 -5.25
C ILE A 45 18.85 14.92 -4.69
N HIS A 46 19.88 14.07 -4.70
CA HIS A 46 21.23 14.48 -4.30
C HIS A 46 21.74 15.67 -5.13
N PHE A 47 21.68 15.58 -6.47
CA PHE A 47 22.18 16.63 -7.34
C PHE A 47 21.30 17.89 -7.38
N ILE A 48 19.98 17.76 -7.22
CA ILE A 48 19.03 18.89 -7.27
C ILE A 48 18.94 19.61 -5.92
N LYS A 49 18.94 18.86 -4.81
CA LYS A 49 18.68 19.38 -3.45
C LYS A 49 19.91 19.40 -2.55
N GLY A 50 21.04 18.84 -2.98
CA GLY A 50 22.23 18.70 -2.15
C GLY A 50 22.06 17.76 -0.95
N ALA A 51 21.05 16.89 -0.97
CA ALA A 51 20.77 15.96 0.11
C ALA A 51 21.86 14.88 0.17
N SER A 52 22.33 14.51 1.37
CA SER A 52 23.34 13.45 1.49
C SER A 52 22.70 12.07 1.29
N PHE A 53 23.42 11.15 0.62
CA PHE A 53 22.97 9.77 0.46
C PHE A 53 22.65 9.11 1.81
N TYR A 54 23.48 9.34 2.83
CA TYR A 54 23.23 8.85 4.19
C TYR A 54 21.89 9.28 4.77
N LYS A 55 21.44 10.53 4.52
CA LYS A 55 20.14 11.01 5.02
C LYS A 55 18.95 10.40 4.26
N MET A 56 19.18 9.84 3.08
CA MET A 56 18.13 9.28 2.22
C MET A 56 18.03 7.76 2.33
N THR A 57 19.15 7.06 2.57
CA THR A 57 19.18 5.61 2.79
C THR A 57 19.15 5.21 4.26
N GLY A 58 19.59 6.12 5.14
CA GLY A 58 19.69 5.86 6.57
C GLY A 58 18.32 5.78 7.23
N ASP A 59 18.25 5.01 8.30
CA ASP A 59 17.06 4.94 9.14
C ASP A 59 16.82 6.30 9.84
N VAL A 60 15.55 6.74 9.89
CA VAL A 60 15.17 8.04 10.46
C VAL A 60 15.56 8.14 11.93
N THR A 61 15.38 7.08 12.72
CA THR A 61 15.74 7.07 14.15
C THR A 61 17.26 7.13 14.33
N ALA A 62 18.03 6.47 13.47
CA ALA A 62 19.50 6.55 13.48
C ALA A 62 20.02 7.94 13.05
N ILE A 63 19.42 8.56 12.02
CA ILE A 63 19.81 9.89 11.53
C ILE A 63 19.57 10.96 12.60
N PHE A 64 18.42 10.91 13.28
CA PHE A 64 18.04 11.91 14.28
C PHE A 64 18.41 11.52 15.72
N GLN A 65 19.10 10.39 15.91
CA GLN A 65 19.41 9.83 17.23
C GLN A 65 18.16 9.75 18.13
N ALA A 66 17.03 9.45 17.51
CA ALA A 66 15.75 9.43 18.16
C ALA A 66 15.50 8.06 18.83
N PRO A 67 14.74 8.03 19.93
CA PRO A 67 14.31 6.75 20.51
C PRO A 67 13.50 5.89 19.51
N PRO A 68 13.56 4.55 19.60
CA PRO A 68 12.96 3.65 18.62
C PRO A 68 11.42 3.68 18.57
N TRP A 69 10.77 4.29 19.56
CA TRP A 69 9.31 4.44 19.59
C TRP A 69 8.80 5.68 18.86
N ILE A 70 9.67 6.58 18.40
CA ILE A 70 9.26 7.75 17.62
C ILE A 70 8.61 7.30 16.32
N GLY A 71 7.39 7.77 16.08
CA GLY A 71 6.60 7.41 14.90
C GLY A 71 5.90 6.04 14.99
N PHE A 72 5.84 5.40 16.17
CA PHE A 72 5.27 4.06 16.34
C PHE A 72 3.89 3.87 15.65
N TYR A 73 2.94 4.78 15.87
CA TYR A 73 1.60 4.71 15.26
C TYR A 73 1.64 4.85 13.74
N SER A 74 2.45 5.80 13.23
CA SER A 74 2.63 6.00 11.79
C SER A 74 3.21 4.74 11.14
N GLN A 75 4.29 4.18 11.71
CA GLN A 75 4.93 2.96 11.20
C GLN A 75 3.96 1.76 11.19
N ALA A 76 3.17 1.59 12.26
CA ALA A 76 2.14 0.55 12.32
C ALA A 76 1.07 0.74 11.22
N GLY A 77 0.64 1.99 10.99
CA GLY A 77 -0.27 2.34 9.90
C GLY A 77 0.29 1.98 8.52
N LEU A 78 1.55 2.33 8.24
CA LEU A 78 2.21 2.00 6.97
C LEU A 78 2.29 0.48 6.71
N LEU A 79 2.58 -0.31 7.75
CA LEU A 79 2.60 -1.78 7.65
C LEU A 79 1.21 -2.33 7.30
N LEU A 80 0.16 -1.81 7.94
CA LEU A 80 -1.22 -2.23 7.69
C LEU A 80 -1.70 -1.82 6.29
N TRP A 81 -1.39 -0.60 5.86
CA TRP A 81 -1.66 -0.15 4.49
C TRP A 81 -0.97 -1.02 3.44
N SER A 82 0.31 -1.34 3.65
CA SER A 82 1.08 -2.22 2.78
C SER A 82 0.49 -3.64 2.70
N ALA A 83 0.10 -4.20 3.85
CA ALA A 83 -0.57 -5.50 3.90
C ALA A 83 -1.91 -5.47 3.15
N ALA A 84 -2.74 -4.45 3.38
CA ALA A 84 -4.04 -4.27 2.74
C ALA A 84 -3.94 -4.20 1.21
N ALA A 85 -3.02 -3.37 0.70
CA ALA A 85 -2.73 -3.27 -0.72
C ALA A 85 -2.26 -4.62 -1.31
N SER A 86 -1.37 -5.31 -0.59
CA SER A 86 -0.82 -6.60 -1.01
C SER A 86 -1.90 -7.68 -1.12
N PHE A 87 -2.81 -7.78 -0.14
CA PHE A 87 -3.92 -8.74 -0.18
C PHE A 87 -4.77 -8.57 -1.43
N CYS A 88 -5.19 -7.33 -1.71
CA CYS A 88 -6.04 -7.00 -2.85
C CYS A 88 -5.34 -7.27 -4.19
N LEU A 89 -4.08 -6.84 -4.35
CA LEU A 89 -3.34 -7.01 -5.61
C LEU A 89 -2.97 -8.47 -5.90
N LEU A 90 -2.67 -9.27 -4.87
CA LEU A 90 -2.44 -10.70 -5.01
C LEU A 90 -3.72 -11.45 -5.38
N ALA A 91 -4.85 -11.10 -4.75
CA ALA A 91 -6.15 -11.67 -5.09
C ALA A 91 -6.57 -11.29 -6.53
N TYR A 92 -6.36 -10.03 -6.92
CA TYR A 92 -6.54 -9.59 -8.31
C TYR A 92 -5.74 -10.45 -9.30
N LYS A 93 -4.43 -10.61 -9.06
CA LYS A 93 -3.55 -11.37 -9.95
C LYS A 93 -3.97 -12.84 -10.08
N SER A 94 -4.48 -13.43 -9.01
CA SER A 94 -4.98 -14.81 -8.99
C SER A 94 -6.29 -14.98 -9.78
N LEU A 95 -7.12 -13.93 -9.84
CA LEU A 95 -8.45 -13.98 -10.46
C LEU A 95 -8.50 -13.41 -11.88
N ARG A 96 -7.54 -12.57 -12.29
CA ARG A 96 -7.58 -11.85 -13.59
C ARG A 96 -7.69 -12.74 -14.83
N SER A 97 -7.27 -14.00 -14.71
CA SER A 97 -7.29 -14.99 -15.80
C SER A 97 -8.59 -15.80 -15.86
N ARG A 98 -9.53 -15.58 -14.93
CA ARG A 98 -10.81 -16.30 -14.83
C ARG A 98 -11.94 -15.40 -15.34
N SER A 99 -12.59 -15.77 -16.44
CA SER A 99 -13.64 -14.97 -17.10
C SER A 99 -14.80 -14.61 -16.16
N ASN A 100 -15.23 -15.55 -15.32
CA ASN A 100 -16.39 -15.42 -14.42
C ASN A 100 -16.11 -14.56 -13.17
N HIS A 101 -14.96 -13.89 -13.10
CA HIS A 101 -14.57 -13.05 -11.98
C HIS A 101 -14.09 -11.67 -12.41
N ALA A 102 -14.40 -11.23 -13.64
CA ALA A 102 -13.92 -9.96 -14.17
C ALA A 102 -14.30 -8.76 -13.29
N THR A 103 -15.53 -8.74 -12.75
CA THR A 103 -16.00 -7.66 -11.86
C THR A 103 -15.27 -7.67 -10.52
N SER A 104 -15.16 -8.83 -9.87
CA SER A 104 -14.43 -8.99 -8.59
C SER A 104 -12.94 -8.69 -8.74
N SER A 105 -12.34 -9.09 -9.86
CA SER A 105 -10.94 -8.79 -10.19
C SER A 105 -10.72 -7.28 -10.33
N ARG A 106 -11.57 -6.57 -11.09
CA ARG A 106 -11.48 -5.10 -11.23
C ARG A 106 -11.69 -4.39 -9.90
N PHE A 107 -12.60 -4.87 -9.05
CA PHE A 107 -12.81 -4.34 -7.71
C PHE A 107 -11.55 -4.47 -6.86
N LEU A 108 -10.96 -5.66 -6.77
CA LEU A 108 -9.71 -5.90 -6.03
C LEU A 108 -8.54 -5.07 -6.56
N LEU A 109 -8.41 -4.90 -7.87
CA LEU A 109 -7.41 -4.00 -8.45
C LEU A 109 -7.66 -2.56 -8.02
N GLY A 110 -8.90 -2.08 -8.12
CA GLY A 110 -9.28 -0.73 -7.70
C GLY A 110 -9.00 -0.48 -6.23
N THR A 111 -9.40 -1.39 -5.34
CA THR A 111 -9.13 -1.32 -3.90
C THR A 111 -7.65 -1.37 -3.60
N GLY A 112 -6.89 -2.25 -4.26
CA GLY A 112 -5.43 -2.34 -4.10
C GLY A 112 -4.71 -1.07 -4.52
N CYS A 113 -5.03 -0.52 -5.70
CA CYS A 113 -4.44 0.73 -6.19
C CYS A 113 -4.83 1.94 -5.33
N PHE A 114 -6.09 2.02 -4.89
CA PHE A 114 -6.54 3.06 -3.97
C PHE A 114 -5.78 2.99 -2.64
N THR A 115 -5.60 1.79 -2.11
CA THR A 115 -4.83 1.58 -0.86
C THR A 115 -3.36 1.91 -1.04
N LEU A 116 -2.74 1.58 -2.19
CA LEU A 116 -1.36 2.00 -2.49
C LEU A 116 -1.22 3.51 -2.58
N LEU A 117 -2.20 4.21 -3.15
CA LEU A 117 -2.19 5.67 -3.19
C LEU A 117 -2.14 6.25 -1.76
N LEU A 118 -3.01 5.76 -0.87
CA LEU A 118 -3.01 6.19 0.54
C LEU A 118 -1.72 5.82 1.27
N LEU A 119 -1.15 4.64 1.00
CA LEU A 119 0.15 4.24 1.55
C LEU A 119 1.26 5.21 1.15
N ILE A 120 1.37 5.53 -0.14
CA ILE A 120 2.40 6.42 -0.67
C ILE A 120 2.22 7.83 -0.09
N ASP A 121 0.97 8.28 0.02
CA ASP A 121 0.62 9.55 0.65
C ASP A 121 1.09 9.64 2.10
N ASP A 122 0.75 8.67 2.96
CA ASP A 122 1.17 8.62 4.36
C ASP A 122 2.70 8.42 4.50
N THR A 123 3.33 7.66 3.59
CA THR A 123 4.79 7.39 3.63
C THR A 123 5.61 8.67 3.44
N TYR A 124 5.17 9.53 2.52
CA TYR A 124 5.91 10.75 2.15
C TYR A 124 5.23 12.02 2.64
N LEU A 125 4.15 11.91 3.41
CA LEU A 125 3.32 13.02 3.89
C LEU A 125 2.93 13.94 2.73
N LEU A 126 2.42 13.38 1.63
CA LEU A 126 2.14 14.16 0.43
C LEU A 126 1.07 15.21 0.69
N HIS A 127 -0.01 14.84 1.39
CA HIS A 127 -1.12 15.74 1.71
C HIS A 127 -0.81 16.84 2.72
N GLU A 128 0.19 16.62 3.58
CA GLU A 128 0.49 17.53 4.69
C GLU A 128 1.73 18.39 4.41
N THR A 129 2.78 17.80 3.86
CA THR A 129 4.08 18.45 3.71
C THR A 129 4.41 18.70 2.25
N VAL A 130 4.43 17.67 1.40
CA VAL A 130 5.03 17.78 0.06
C VAL A 130 4.20 18.65 -0.86
N LEU A 131 2.90 18.38 -1.03
CA LEU A 131 2.05 19.14 -1.94
C LEU A 131 1.85 20.60 -1.46
N PRO A 132 1.63 20.86 -0.15
CA PRO A 132 1.63 22.22 0.38
C PRO A 132 2.95 22.97 0.17
N HIS A 133 4.09 22.30 0.28
CA HIS A 133 5.39 22.91 -0.01
C HIS A 133 5.51 23.39 -1.47
N TYR A 134 4.83 22.73 -2.42
CA TYR A 134 4.76 23.16 -3.82
C TYR A 134 3.63 24.17 -4.12
N GLY A 135 2.99 24.72 -3.08
CA GLY A 135 1.98 25.77 -3.21
C GLY A 135 0.56 25.27 -3.42
N ILE A 136 0.29 23.96 -3.28
CA ILE A 136 -1.06 23.40 -3.35
C ILE A 136 -1.69 23.47 -1.96
N PRO A 137 -2.74 24.27 -1.71
CA PRO A 137 -3.31 24.42 -0.38
C PRO A 137 -3.76 23.07 0.21
N GLN A 138 -3.46 22.84 1.49
CA GLN A 138 -3.83 21.59 2.20
C GLN A 138 -5.31 21.25 2.05
N ILE A 139 -6.20 22.26 2.12
CA ILE A 139 -7.64 22.08 1.93
C ILE A 139 -8.00 21.52 0.55
N LEU A 140 -7.25 21.91 -0.49
CA LEU A 140 -7.47 21.41 -1.85
C LEU A 140 -7.01 19.95 -1.95
N VAL A 141 -5.88 19.62 -1.32
CA VAL A 141 -5.38 18.23 -1.30
C VAL A 141 -6.35 17.32 -0.54
N GLN A 142 -6.78 17.72 0.65
CA GLN A 142 -7.79 17.00 1.44
C GLN A 142 -9.10 16.83 0.67
N SER A 143 -9.57 17.89 -0.02
CA SER A 143 -10.76 17.84 -0.86
C SER A 143 -10.60 16.85 -2.03
N ALA A 144 -9.41 16.79 -2.64
CA ALA A 144 -9.11 15.83 -3.69
C ALA A 144 -9.14 14.38 -3.19
N TYR A 145 -8.59 14.10 -2.00
CA TYR A 145 -8.68 12.78 -1.37
C TYR A 145 -10.11 12.39 -1.01
N LEU A 146 -10.89 13.34 -0.48
CA LEU A 146 -12.30 13.12 -0.18
C LEU A 146 -13.10 12.81 -1.46
N ALA A 147 -12.89 13.59 -2.52
CA ALA A 147 -13.51 13.37 -3.82
C ALA A 147 -13.09 12.03 -4.43
N GLY A 148 -11.79 11.68 -4.38
CA GLY A 148 -11.27 10.39 -4.85
C GLY A 148 -11.87 9.21 -4.08
N SER A 149 -11.99 9.33 -2.76
CA SER A 149 -12.66 8.34 -1.90
C SER A 149 -14.13 8.19 -2.27
N PHE A 150 -14.83 9.30 -2.52
CA PHE A 150 -16.22 9.28 -2.95
C PHE A 150 -16.40 8.63 -4.33
N ILE A 151 -15.54 8.96 -5.30
CA ILE A 151 -15.53 8.32 -6.63
C ILE A 151 -15.31 6.81 -6.48
N TYR A 152 -14.33 6.39 -5.67
CA TYR A 152 -14.08 4.98 -5.39
C TYR A 152 -15.34 4.28 -4.84
N LEU A 153 -16.00 4.89 -3.84
CA LEU A 153 -17.24 4.35 -3.27
C LEU A 153 -18.36 4.26 -4.32
N CYS A 154 -18.54 5.27 -5.17
CA CYS A 154 -19.54 5.28 -6.22
C CYS A 154 -19.28 4.23 -7.31
N CYS A 155 -18.03 4.12 -7.78
CA CYS A 155 -17.62 3.17 -8.81
C CYS A 155 -17.81 1.72 -8.36
N PHE A 156 -17.50 1.43 -7.10
CA PHE A 156 -17.55 0.06 -6.58
C PHE A 156 -18.75 -0.22 -5.66
N ARG A 157 -19.75 0.66 -5.62
CA ARG A 157 -20.90 0.58 -4.70
C ARG A 157 -21.55 -0.80 -4.61
N LYS A 158 -21.74 -1.47 -5.75
CA LYS A 158 -22.36 -2.80 -5.80
C LYS A 158 -21.48 -3.86 -5.14
N ALA A 159 -20.18 -3.82 -5.41
CA ALA A 159 -19.21 -4.74 -4.80
C ALA A 159 -19.03 -4.47 -3.31
N LEU A 160 -18.99 -3.20 -2.90
CA LEU A 160 -18.91 -2.78 -1.50
C LEU A 160 -20.13 -3.27 -0.70
N LEU A 161 -21.34 -3.08 -1.21
CA LEU A 161 -22.57 -3.53 -0.55
C LEU A 161 -22.72 -5.05 -0.52
N ALA A 162 -22.16 -5.77 -1.49
CA ALA A 162 -22.13 -7.23 -1.52
C ALA A 162 -21.02 -7.84 -0.63
N SER A 163 -20.14 -7.01 -0.06
CA SER A 163 -19.04 -7.44 0.79
C SER A 163 -19.37 -7.32 2.28
N ASN A 164 -18.42 -7.65 3.16
CA ASN A 164 -18.56 -7.40 4.59
C ASN A 164 -18.44 -5.90 4.90
N TYR A 165 -19.53 -5.17 4.65
CA TYR A 165 -19.58 -3.72 4.80
C TYR A 165 -19.44 -3.26 6.26
N VAL A 166 -19.58 -4.14 7.26
CA VAL A 166 -19.37 -3.79 8.68
C VAL A 166 -17.93 -3.37 8.93
N LEU A 167 -16.96 -4.11 8.36
CA LEU A 167 -15.54 -3.75 8.46
C LEU A 167 -15.25 -2.44 7.72
N LEU A 168 -15.88 -2.23 6.56
CA LEU A 168 -15.77 -0.97 5.80
C LEU A 168 -16.34 0.22 6.57
N LEU A 169 -17.50 0.05 7.21
CA LEU A 169 -18.11 1.08 8.04
C LEU A 169 -17.22 1.43 9.23
N ALA A 170 -16.69 0.42 9.94
CA ALA A 170 -15.75 0.64 11.04
C ALA A 170 -14.47 1.36 10.57
N ALA A 171 -13.93 0.98 9.41
CA ALA A 171 -12.78 1.66 8.82
C ALA A 171 -13.10 3.14 8.51
N GLY A 172 -14.23 3.38 7.85
CA GLY A 172 -14.69 4.72 7.48
C GLY A 172 -15.03 5.58 8.70
N THR A 173 -15.61 5.02 9.76
CA THR A 173 -15.85 5.76 11.00
C THR A 173 -14.55 6.11 11.70
N GLY A 174 -13.58 5.20 11.78
CA GLY A 174 -12.26 5.50 12.35
C GLY A 174 -11.55 6.63 11.63
N LEU A 175 -11.40 6.51 10.31
CA LEU A 175 -10.73 7.53 9.49
C LEU A 175 -11.50 8.85 9.46
N GLY A 176 -12.83 8.80 9.35
CA GLY A 176 -13.67 9.99 9.34
C GLY A 176 -13.67 10.72 10.69
N LEU A 177 -13.78 10.00 11.80
CA LEU A 177 -13.71 10.59 13.14
C LEU A 177 -12.32 11.14 13.46
N SER A 178 -11.24 10.54 12.96
CA SER A 178 -9.89 11.09 13.08
C SER A 178 -9.83 12.50 12.48
N ILE A 179 -10.25 12.68 11.23
CA ILE A 179 -10.29 14.00 10.56
C ILE A 179 -11.21 14.99 11.30
N LEU A 180 -12.39 14.55 11.75
CA LEU A 180 -13.35 15.40 12.45
C LEU A 180 -12.88 15.80 13.85
N SER A 181 -12.19 14.91 14.57
CA SER A 181 -11.68 15.17 15.92
C SER A 181 -10.75 16.37 15.93
N ASP A 182 -10.00 16.53 14.85
CA ASP A 182 -9.05 17.60 14.65
C ASP A 182 -9.73 18.96 14.41
N THR A 183 -10.88 18.94 13.74
CA THR A 183 -11.66 20.15 13.41
C THR A 183 -12.56 20.59 14.57
N ALA A 184 -13.12 19.64 15.34
CA ALA A 184 -14.14 19.92 16.36
C ALA A 184 -13.57 20.16 17.77
N HIS A 185 -12.26 20.03 17.94
CA HIS A 185 -11.57 20.14 19.23
C HIS A 185 -12.11 19.19 20.32
N LEU A 186 -12.59 18.00 19.91
CA LEU A 186 -13.28 17.03 20.78
C LEU A 186 -12.32 16.02 21.42
N TRP A 187 -11.27 16.48 22.10
CA TRP A 187 -10.32 15.60 22.80
C TRP A 187 -10.58 15.55 24.30
N LEU A 188 -10.80 14.34 24.84
CA LEU A 188 -10.99 14.12 26.29
C LEU A 188 -9.67 13.93 27.07
N LEU A 189 -8.59 13.57 26.37
CA LEU A 189 -7.26 13.30 26.93
C LEU A 189 -6.22 14.20 26.23
N ASP A 190 -5.54 13.62 25.24
CA ASP A 190 -4.54 14.26 24.39
C ASP A 190 -5.03 14.23 22.93
N ARG A 191 -4.83 15.34 22.22
CA ARG A 191 -5.28 15.50 20.82
C ARG A 191 -4.67 14.43 19.92
N HIS A 192 -3.35 14.28 19.97
CA HIS A 192 -2.62 13.35 19.11
C HIS A 192 -2.95 11.90 19.46
N LEU A 193 -3.04 11.57 20.76
CA LEU A 193 -3.44 10.22 21.16
C LEU A 193 -4.81 9.84 20.60
N PHE A 194 -5.79 10.75 20.68
CA PHE A 194 -7.15 10.47 20.23
C PHE A 194 -7.24 10.39 18.70
N GLU A 195 -6.68 11.39 18.01
CA GLU A 195 -6.66 11.46 16.55
C GLU A 195 -5.92 10.27 15.92
N ASP A 196 -4.69 10.00 16.37
CA ASP A 196 -3.85 8.92 15.82
C ASP A 196 -4.41 7.53 16.16
N SER A 197 -5.07 7.38 17.31
CA SER A 197 -5.74 6.12 17.65
C SER A 197 -6.94 5.85 16.77
N LEU A 198 -7.74 6.88 16.45
CA LEU A 198 -8.85 6.76 15.51
C LEU A 198 -8.35 6.49 14.09
N LYS A 199 -7.26 7.16 13.67
CA LYS A 199 -6.61 6.91 12.37
C LYS A 199 -6.17 5.46 12.28
N LEU A 200 -5.39 4.98 13.26
CA LEU A 200 -4.89 3.60 13.26
C LEU A 200 -6.03 2.57 13.35
N PHE A 201 -7.08 2.82 14.14
CA PHE A 201 -8.28 2.00 14.16
C PHE A 201 -8.90 1.89 12.76
N GLY A 202 -9.06 3.03 12.07
CA GLY A 202 -9.56 3.08 10.71
C GLY A 202 -8.72 2.26 9.73
N ILE A 203 -7.40 2.42 9.78
CA ILE A 203 -6.44 1.68 8.95
C ILE A 203 -6.49 0.16 9.24
N ALA A 204 -6.55 -0.23 10.51
CA ALA A 204 -6.59 -1.64 10.91
C ALA A 204 -7.87 -2.33 10.40
N PHE A 205 -9.03 -1.68 10.54
CA PHE A 205 -10.28 -2.21 10.00
C PHE A 205 -10.31 -2.20 8.48
N TRP A 206 -9.68 -1.22 7.82
CA TRP A 206 -9.50 -1.24 6.37
C TRP A 206 -8.65 -2.43 5.92
N ALA A 207 -7.55 -2.72 6.63
CA ALA A 207 -6.69 -3.86 6.33
C ALA A 207 -7.44 -5.19 6.54
N ALA A 208 -8.20 -5.30 7.63
CA ALA A 208 -9.07 -6.45 7.89
C ALA A 208 -10.14 -6.61 6.80
N TYR A 209 -10.73 -5.51 6.33
CA TYR A 209 -11.67 -5.49 5.21
C TYR A 209 -11.02 -6.01 3.93
N CYS A 210 -9.85 -5.47 3.55
CA CYS A 210 -9.08 -5.89 2.38
C CYS A 210 -8.72 -7.38 2.42
N PHE A 211 -8.30 -7.88 3.59
CA PHE A 211 -8.07 -9.30 3.82
C PHE A 211 -9.35 -10.11 3.62
N SER A 212 -10.47 -9.68 4.21
CA SER A 212 -11.76 -10.38 4.12
C SER A 212 -12.27 -10.48 2.68
N ILE A 213 -12.26 -9.39 1.92
CA ILE A 213 -12.73 -9.40 0.51
C ILE A 213 -11.80 -10.23 -0.38
N SER A 214 -10.49 -10.18 -0.13
CA SER A 214 -9.50 -10.96 -0.87
C SER A 214 -9.66 -12.44 -0.61
N LYS A 215 -9.81 -12.83 0.66
CA LYS A 215 -10.06 -14.21 1.07
C LYS A 215 -11.36 -14.73 0.44
N SER A 216 -12.47 -14.01 0.61
CA SER A 216 -13.77 -14.42 0.05
C SER A 216 -13.73 -14.58 -1.47
N ALA A 217 -13.02 -13.71 -2.18
CA ALA A 217 -12.86 -13.80 -3.63
C ALA A 217 -12.01 -15.01 -4.07
N LEU A 218 -11.06 -15.47 -3.23
CA LEU A 218 -10.20 -16.61 -3.52
C LEU A 218 -10.82 -17.96 -3.10
N THR A 219 -11.59 -17.98 -2.02
CA THR A 219 -12.17 -19.21 -1.44
C THR A 219 -13.62 -19.44 -1.81
N GLY A 220 -14.34 -18.42 -2.28
CA GLY A 220 -15.71 -18.56 -2.72
C GLY A 220 -15.82 -19.55 -3.90
N PRO A 221 -16.93 -20.31 -4.01
CA PRO A 221 -17.17 -21.10 -5.21
C PRO A 221 -17.15 -20.19 -6.45
N LEU A 222 -16.87 -20.75 -7.62
CA LEU A 222 -17.15 -20.12 -8.93
C LEU A 222 -18.61 -19.63 -8.90
N SER A 223 -18.86 -18.41 -8.42
CA SER A 223 -20.20 -17.88 -8.34
C SER A 223 -20.65 -17.72 -9.77
N LYS A 224 -21.74 -18.41 -10.08
CA LYS A 224 -22.49 -18.31 -11.32
C LYS A 224 -22.80 -16.83 -11.53
N ASP A 225 -22.00 -16.18 -12.38
CA ASP A 225 -22.52 -15.13 -13.25
C ASP A 225 -23.60 -15.75 -14.17
#